data_AF-A0A8H7N3K4-F1
#
_entry.id   AF-A0A8H7N3K4-F1
#
_cell.length_a   1.000
_cell.length_b   1.000
_cell.length_c   1.000
_cell.angle_alpha   90.00
_cell.angle_beta   90.00
_cell.angle_gamma   90.00
#
_symmetry.space_group_name_H-M   'P 1'
#
loop_
_entity.id
_entity.type
_entity.pdbx_description
1 polymer ?
#
loop_
_entity_poly.entity_id
_entity_poly.type
_entity_poly.pdbx_seq_one_letter_code
_entity_poly.pdbx_strand_id
1 'polypeptide(L)'
;MDRAAVEADIRLFVEREVNRDGSLEYLRTAIVGKIATTAQGMFLWAKMMLEYLKAAVTPRMQLDRLERFPPGLGAVYDTFLTETGPTLSKKELSIRRRLFLLMLDAARALSVEEEMTIALTLRSSRPPDLKDRLIKPLATTRRLGWPLIGWNQGSIRFIHAPVQEFITSHDSGLVAIDLTAPI
;
A
#
# COMPACT_ATOMS: atom_id res chain seq x y z
N MET A 1 5.97 -25.10 10.99
CA MET A 1 4.89 -24.33 11.64
C MET A 1 3.58 -25.03 11.29
N ASP A 2 2.72 -25.33 12.26
CA ASP A 2 1.45 -26.01 12.00
C ASP A 2 0.47 -25.05 11.33
N ARG A 3 0.06 -25.38 10.10
CA ARG A 3 -0.86 -24.56 9.31
C ARG A 3 -2.21 -24.39 9.99
N ALA A 4 -2.72 -25.43 10.64
CA ALA A 4 -4.01 -25.38 11.33
C ALA A 4 -3.96 -24.41 12.52
N ALA A 5 -2.84 -24.42 13.25
CA ALA A 5 -2.61 -23.47 14.35
C ALA A 5 -2.56 -22.02 13.86
N VAL A 6 -1.83 -21.74 12.76
CA VAL A 6 -1.77 -20.40 12.16
C VAL A 6 -3.15 -19.92 11.71
N GLU A 7 -3.93 -20.78 11.05
CA GLU A 7 -5.29 -20.43 10.60
C GLU A 7 -6.23 -20.15 11.79
N ALA A 8 -6.10 -20.90 12.89
CA ALA A 8 -6.85 -20.65 14.11
C ALA A 8 -6.47 -19.31 14.77
N ASP A 9 -5.18 -18.97 14.80
CA ASP A 9 -4.72 -17.70 15.37
C ASP A 9 -5.16 -16.49 14.53
N ILE A 10 -5.15 -16.60 13.19
CA ILE A 10 -5.68 -15.55 12.29
C ILE A 10 -7.17 -15.36 12.53
N ARG A 11 -7.93 -16.45 12.66
CA ARG A 11 -9.37 -16.39 12.97
C ARG A 11 -9.60 -15.68 14.30
N LEU A 12 -8.88 -16.07 15.34
CA LEU A 12 -8.99 -15.45 16.66
C LEU A 12 -8.64 -13.95 16.63
N PHE A 13 -7.57 -13.58 15.91
CA PHE A 13 -7.20 -12.19 15.69
C PHE A 13 -8.34 -11.40 15.04
N VAL A 14 -8.93 -11.93 13.98
CA VAL A 14 -10.02 -11.24 13.27
C VAL A 14 -11.29 -11.16 14.10
N GLU A 15 -11.66 -12.22 14.80
CA GLU A 15 -12.81 -12.20 15.71
C GLU A 15 -12.66 -11.11 16.77
N ARG A 16 -11.45 -10.96 17.33
CA ARG A 16 -11.13 -9.88 18.27
C ARG A 16 -11.24 -8.50 17.63
N GLU A 17 -10.76 -8.33 16.41
CA GLU A 17 -10.82 -7.05 15.71
C GLU A 17 -12.23 -6.64 15.29
N VAL A 18 -13.08 -7.61 14.91
CA VAL A 18 -14.52 -7.38 14.66
C VAL A 18 -15.25 -7.06 15.95
N ASN A 19 -14.97 -7.78 17.05
CA ASN A 19 -15.54 -7.47 18.36
C ASN A 19 -15.17 -6.07 18.86
N ARG A 20 -13.92 -5.67 18.64
CA ARG A 20 -13.40 -4.37 19.07
C ARG A 20 -14.03 -3.21 18.30
N ASP A 21 -14.36 -3.45 17.03
CA ASP A 21 -14.94 -2.47 16.12
C ASP A 21 -16.27 -3.01 15.58
N GLY A 22 -17.34 -2.76 16.35
CA GLY A 22 -18.69 -3.27 16.05
C GLY A 22 -19.26 -2.83 14.71
N SER A 23 -18.59 -1.93 13.96
CA SER A 23 -18.97 -1.58 12.59
C SER A 23 -18.90 -2.77 11.62
N LEU A 24 -18.17 -3.83 11.95
CA LEU A 24 -18.04 -5.03 11.11
C LEU A 24 -18.87 -6.23 11.61
N GLU A 25 -19.60 -6.09 12.71
CA GLU A 25 -20.27 -7.21 13.39
C GLU A 25 -21.21 -7.98 12.44
N TYR A 26 -22.00 -7.25 11.66
CA TYR A 26 -22.95 -7.85 10.72
C TYR A 26 -22.28 -8.62 9.57
N LEU A 27 -20.97 -8.39 9.31
CA LEU A 27 -20.18 -9.13 8.33
C LEU A 27 -19.33 -10.24 8.94
N ARG A 28 -19.36 -10.45 10.27
CA ARG A 28 -18.48 -11.39 10.98
C ARG A 28 -18.35 -12.74 10.27
N THR A 29 -19.47 -13.39 10.00
CA THR A 29 -19.49 -14.72 9.39
C THR A 29 -18.86 -14.72 7.99
N ALA A 30 -19.15 -13.69 7.19
CA ALA A 30 -18.60 -13.54 5.85
C ALA A 30 -17.09 -13.26 5.87
N ILE A 31 -16.62 -12.42 6.79
CA ILE A 31 -15.20 -12.12 7.00
C ILE A 31 -14.44 -13.39 7.40
N VAL A 32 -14.93 -14.13 8.40
CA VAL A 32 -14.31 -15.37 8.87
C VAL A 32 -14.27 -16.42 7.76
N GLY A 33 -15.37 -16.58 7.01
CA GLY A 33 -15.42 -17.49 5.86
C GLY A 33 -14.43 -17.13 4.76
N LYS A 34 -14.28 -15.84 4.43
CA LYS A 34 -13.32 -15.40 3.42
C LYS A 34 -11.88 -15.66 3.86
N ILE A 35 -11.54 -15.37 5.11
CA ILE A 35 -10.19 -15.64 5.65
C ILE A 35 -9.80 -17.11 5.54
N ALA A 36 -10.72 -18.01 5.89
CA ALA A 36 -10.45 -19.45 5.83
C ALA A 36 -10.08 -19.94 4.43
N THR A 37 -10.52 -19.23 3.38
CA THR A 37 -10.31 -19.63 1.98
C THR A 37 -9.17 -18.84 1.30
N THR A 38 -8.99 -17.56 1.63
CA THR A 38 -8.07 -16.68 0.87
C THR A 38 -6.89 -16.15 1.65
N ALA A 39 -6.88 -16.21 2.99
CA ALA A 39 -5.78 -15.64 3.77
C ALA A 39 -4.49 -16.47 3.67
N GLN A 40 -4.58 -17.77 3.36
CA GLN A 40 -3.44 -18.68 3.15
C GLN A 40 -2.33 -18.54 4.23
N GLY A 41 -2.74 -18.38 5.50
CA GLY A 41 -1.80 -18.23 6.62
C GLY A 41 -1.17 -16.83 6.78
N MET A 42 -1.62 -15.81 6.04
CA MET A 42 -1.08 -14.45 6.10
C MET A 42 -1.90 -13.54 7.03
N PHE A 43 -1.39 -13.32 8.24
CA PHE A 43 -1.94 -12.31 9.17
C PHE A 43 -2.05 -10.93 8.55
N LEU A 44 -1.04 -10.52 7.79
CA LEU A 44 -1.00 -9.22 7.16
C LEU A 44 -2.17 -9.04 6.18
N TRP A 45 -2.48 -10.08 5.40
CA TRP A 45 -3.61 -10.06 4.48
C TRP A 45 -4.94 -9.85 5.22
N ALA A 46 -5.14 -10.58 6.32
CA ALA A 46 -6.34 -10.44 7.15
C ALA A 46 -6.44 -9.04 7.77
N LYS A 47 -5.33 -8.50 8.26
CA LYS A 47 -5.25 -7.13 8.79
C LYS A 47 -5.61 -6.09 7.72
N MET A 48 -5.01 -6.18 6.53
CA MET A 48 -5.27 -5.26 5.43
C MET A 48 -6.73 -5.32 4.96
N MET A 49 -7.33 -6.52 4.93
CA MET A 49 -8.75 -6.68 4.65
C MET A 49 -9.59 -5.90 5.66
N LEU A 50 -9.37 -6.12 6.96
CA LEU A 50 -10.12 -5.44 8.01
C LEU A 50 -9.98 -3.92 7.95
N GLU A 51 -8.77 -3.40 7.77
CA GLU A 51 -8.52 -1.96 7.61
C GLU A 51 -9.24 -1.39 6.37
N TYR A 52 -9.24 -2.13 5.27
CA TYR A 52 -9.94 -1.76 4.03
C TYR A 52 -11.47 -1.74 4.21
N LEU A 53 -12.04 -2.66 4.98
CA LEU A 53 -13.46 -2.65 5.33
C LEU A 53 -13.80 -1.50 6.29
N LYS A 54 -12.99 -1.26 7.32
CA LYS A 54 -13.20 -0.18 8.30
C LYS A 54 -13.16 1.21 7.63
N ALA A 55 -12.40 1.36 6.56
CA ALA A 55 -12.34 2.60 5.80
C ALA A 55 -13.55 2.85 4.86
N ALA A 56 -14.55 1.95 4.79
CA ALA A 56 -15.71 2.16 3.94
C ALA A 56 -16.74 3.07 4.63
N VAL A 57 -17.33 3.98 3.86
CA VAL A 57 -18.24 5.02 4.38
C VAL A 57 -19.63 4.44 4.68
N THR A 58 -20.02 3.37 3.99
CA THR A 58 -21.35 2.76 4.15
C THR A 58 -21.26 1.23 4.28
N PRO A 59 -22.26 0.58 4.92
CA PRO A 59 -22.32 -0.88 4.97
C PRO A 59 -22.33 -1.55 3.59
N ARG A 60 -22.99 -0.93 2.60
CA ARG A 60 -22.96 -1.42 1.22
C ARG A 60 -21.54 -1.44 0.65
N MET A 61 -20.77 -0.37 0.87
CA MET A 61 -19.36 -0.33 0.45
C MET A 61 -18.52 -1.37 1.20
N GLN A 62 -18.79 -1.65 2.47
CA GLN A 62 -18.09 -2.71 3.20
C GLN A 62 -18.36 -4.08 2.58
N LEU A 63 -19.61 -4.38 2.24
CA LEU A 63 -19.96 -5.63 1.56
C LEU A 63 -19.27 -5.73 0.19
N ASP A 64 -19.39 -4.69 -0.65
CA ASP A 64 -18.75 -4.64 -1.97
C ASP A 64 -17.22 -4.83 -1.87
N ARG A 65 -16.59 -4.19 -0.87
CA ARG A 65 -15.16 -4.34 -0.59
C ARG A 65 -14.81 -5.75 -0.13
N LEU A 66 -15.61 -6.35 0.75
CA LEU A 66 -15.39 -7.72 1.22
C LEU A 66 -15.47 -8.70 0.06
N GLU A 67 -16.46 -8.59 -0.82
CA GLU A 67 -16.63 -9.46 -1.97
C GLU A 67 -15.45 -9.34 -2.96
N ARG A 68 -15.01 -8.12 -3.23
CA ARG A 68 -13.93 -7.84 -4.21
C ARG A 68 -12.52 -7.92 -3.63
N PHE A 69 -12.36 -8.08 -2.32
CA PHE A 69 -11.03 -8.12 -1.71
C PHE A 69 -10.22 -9.29 -2.29
N PRO A 70 -9.04 -9.03 -2.87
CA PRO A 70 -8.34 -10.00 -3.70
C PRO A 70 -7.53 -11.02 -2.85
N PRO A 71 -7.28 -12.23 -3.37
CA PRO A 71 -6.49 -13.24 -2.67
C PRO A 71 -4.99 -12.93 -2.72
N GLY A 72 -4.28 -13.11 -1.60
CA GLY A 72 -2.84 -12.91 -1.52
C GLY A 72 -2.39 -11.44 -1.48
N LEU A 73 -1.19 -11.18 -0.96
CA LEU A 73 -0.70 -9.82 -0.74
C LEU A 73 -0.42 -9.05 -2.04
N GLY A 74 0.14 -9.71 -3.06
CA GLY A 74 0.44 -9.07 -4.35
C GLY A 74 -0.80 -8.47 -5.00
N ALA A 75 -1.87 -9.25 -5.13
CA ALA A 75 -3.12 -8.78 -5.70
C ALA A 75 -3.79 -7.68 -4.85
N VAL A 76 -3.61 -7.69 -3.53
CA VAL A 76 -4.06 -6.57 -2.66
C VAL A 76 -3.32 -5.29 -3.01
N TYR A 77 -1.99 -5.36 -3.17
CA TYR A 77 -1.19 -4.21 -3.58
C TYR A 77 -1.57 -3.72 -4.99
N ASP A 78 -1.81 -4.62 -5.94
CA ASP A 78 -2.29 -4.26 -7.28
C ASP A 78 -3.64 -3.54 -7.24
N THR A 79 -4.61 -4.06 -6.49
CA THR A 79 -5.92 -3.41 -6.31
C THR A 79 -5.75 -2.01 -5.75
N PHE A 80 -4.92 -1.85 -4.71
CA PHE A 80 -4.64 -0.56 -4.11
C PHE A 80 -3.98 0.44 -5.08
N LEU A 81 -3.03 -0.03 -5.90
CA LEU A 81 -2.42 0.80 -6.93
C LEU A 81 -3.42 1.18 -8.03
N THR A 82 -4.28 0.24 -8.43
CA THR A 82 -5.29 0.41 -9.48
C THR A 82 -6.43 1.33 -9.04
N GLU A 83 -6.82 1.32 -7.77
CA GLU A 83 -7.83 2.25 -7.23
C GLU A 83 -7.29 3.68 -7.10
N THR A 84 -6.00 3.83 -6.80
CA THR A 84 -5.39 5.14 -6.56
C THR A 84 -4.83 5.79 -7.81
N GLY A 85 -4.27 5.00 -8.73
CA GLY A 85 -3.62 5.47 -9.95
C GLY A 85 -4.48 6.39 -10.82
N PRO A 86 -5.75 6.05 -11.12
CA PRO A 86 -6.62 6.87 -11.97
C PRO A 86 -6.90 8.28 -11.44
N THR A 87 -6.72 8.50 -10.13
CA THR A 87 -6.90 9.83 -9.51
C THR A 87 -5.68 10.76 -9.68
N LEU A 88 -4.59 10.24 -10.26
CA LEU A 88 -3.32 10.92 -10.42
C LEU A 88 -3.08 11.28 -11.90
N SER A 89 -2.58 12.50 -12.13
CA SER A 89 -2.08 12.91 -13.45
C SER A 89 -0.82 12.12 -13.86
N LYS A 90 -0.50 12.13 -15.16
CA LYS A 90 0.73 11.49 -15.68
C LYS A 90 2.00 11.96 -14.97
N LYS A 91 2.09 13.25 -14.63
CA LYS A 91 3.23 13.82 -13.89
C LYS A 91 3.29 13.28 -12.46
N GLU A 92 2.16 13.16 -11.79
CA GLU A 92 2.08 12.61 -10.44
C GLU A 92 2.41 11.12 -10.38
N LEU A 93 1.98 10.35 -11.40
CA LEU A 93 2.38 8.94 -11.56
C LEU A 93 3.89 8.80 -11.74
N SER A 94 4.51 9.68 -12.54
CA SER A 94 5.97 9.72 -12.70
C SER A 94 6.69 10.05 -11.38
N ILE A 95 6.16 10.98 -10.57
CA ILE A 95 6.72 11.29 -9.25
C ILE A 95 6.54 10.10 -8.29
N ARG A 96 5.36 9.47 -8.26
CA ARG A 96 5.07 8.27 -7.45
C ARG A 96 6.04 7.13 -7.77
N ARG A 97 6.34 6.91 -9.05
CA ARG A 97 7.35 5.95 -9.49
C ARG A 97 8.72 6.25 -8.87
N ARG A 98 9.20 7.47 -9.06
CA ARG A 98 10.53 7.87 -8.58
C ARG A 98 10.61 7.77 -7.06
N LEU A 99 9.54 8.14 -6.37
CA LEU A 99 9.39 7.94 -4.92
C LEU A 99 9.58 6.47 -4.53
N PHE A 100 8.91 5.52 -5.21
CA PHE A 100 9.07 4.09 -4.93
C PHE A 100 10.47 3.58 -5.25
N LEU A 101 11.06 3.96 -6.39
CA LEU A 101 12.41 3.55 -6.76
C LEU A 101 13.46 4.05 -5.75
N LEU A 102 13.35 5.31 -5.30
CA LEU A 102 14.23 5.87 -4.28
C LEU A 102 14.10 5.12 -2.95
N MET A 103 12.90 4.69 -2.60
CA MET A 103 12.67 3.90 -1.38
C MET A 103 13.15 2.45 -1.49
N LEU A 104 13.11 1.85 -2.68
CA LEU A 104 13.66 0.51 -2.91
C LEU A 104 15.19 0.51 -2.77
N ASP A 105 15.83 1.55 -3.29
CA ASP A 105 17.29 1.71 -3.21
C ASP A 105 17.75 2.11 -1.80
N ALA A 106 16.91 2.86 -1.09
CA ALA A 106 17.21 3.25 0.29
C ALA A 106 17.08 2.08 1.26
N ALA A 107 18.23 1.59 1.75
CA ALA A 107 18.28 0.59 2.82
C ALA A 107 17.75 1.09 4.19
N ARG A 108 17.30 2.34 4.28
CA ARG A 108 16.80 2.97 5.51
C ARG A 108 15.63 3.92 5.24
N ALA A 109 14.99 4.37 6.31
CA ALA A 109 14.00 5.43 6.23
C ALA A 109 14.61 6.71 5.64
N LEU A 110 13.86 7.37 4.77
CA LEU A 110 14.26 8.62 4.12
C LEU A 110 13.50 9.81 4.70
N SER A 111 14.21 10.87 5.05
CA SER A 111 13.64 12.17 5.44
C SER A 111 12.92 12.80 4.24
N VAL A 112 11.65 13.16 4.42
CA VAL A 112 10.86 13.75 3.33
C VAL A 112 11.35 15.14 2.96
N GLU A 113 11.66 15.96 3.97
CA GLU A 113 12.04 17.36 3.79
C GLU A 113 13.45 17.50 3.23
N GLU A 114 14.38 16.67 3.70
CA GLU A 114 15.81 16.81 3.35
C GLU A 114 16.22 15.93 2.18
N GLU A 115 15.84 14.65 2.18
CA GLU A 115 16.39 13.66 1.25
C GLU A 115 15.47 13.46 0.06
N MET A 116 14.19 13.21 0.32
CA MET A 116 13.23 12.90 -0.75
C MET A 116 13.00 14.09 -1.67
N THR A 117 12.90 15.29 -1.11
CA THR A 117 12.70 16.51 -1.92
C THR A 117 13.88 16.75 -2.85
N ILE A 118 15.12 16.53 -2.40
CA ILE A 118 16.32 16.65 -3.24
C ILE A 118 16.37 15.52 -4.27
N ALA A 119 16.16 14.29 -3.85
CA ALA A 119 16.24 13.14 -4.74
C ALA A 119 15.21 13.21 -5.88
N LEU A 120 14.02 13.74 -5.61
CA LEU A 120 12.98 13.96 -6.62
C LEU A 120 13.28 15.13 -7.59
N THR A 121 14.18 16.04 -7.26
CA THR A 121 14.61 17.09 -8.22
C THR A 121 15.79 16.67 -9.08
N LEU A 122 16.58 15.68 -8.67
CA LEU A 122 17.69 15.16 -9.46
C LEU A 122 17.21 14.60 -10.80
N ARG A 123 17.75 15.12 -11.90
CA ARG A 123 17.57 14.58 -13.25
C ARG A 123 18.93 14.26 -13.83
N SER A 124 19.03 13.17 -14.58
CA SER A 124 20.30 12.71 -15.19
C SER A 124 20.95 13.76 -16.11
N SER A 125 20.15 14.67 -16.67
CA SER A 125 20.58 15.61 -17.72
C SER A 125 20.68 17.08 -17.28
N ARG A 126 20.34 17.43 -16.02
CA ARG A 126 20.41 18.83 -15.56
C ARG A 126 20.58 18.95 -14.04
N PRO A 127 21.22 20.03 -13.55
CA PRO A 127 21.29 20.30 -12.13
C PRO A 127 19.90 20.52 -11.51
N PRO A 128 19.74 20.27 -10.19
CA PRO A 128 18.48 20.52 -9.49
C PRO A 128 18.05 21.98 -9.59
N ASP A 129 16.81 22.22 -10.05
CA ASP A 129 16.18 23.54 -9.97
C ASP A 129 15.30 23.61 -8.71
N LEU A 130 15.37 24.73 -7.98
CA LEU A 130 14.47 25.00 -6.86
C LEU A 130 12.99 24.96 -7.29
N LYS A 131 12.70 25.33 -8.54
CA LYS A 131 11.34 25.28 -9.11
C LYS A 131 10.83 23.86 -9.36
N ASP A 132 11.72 22.87 -9.38
CA ASP A 132 11.34 21.46 -9.49
C ASP A 132 11.00 20.82 -8.12
N ARG A 133 11.22 21.54 -7.01
CA ARG A 133 10.93 21.02 -5.66
C ARG A 133 9.42 20.92 -5.42
N LEU A 134 9.04 19.94 -4.60
CA LEU A 134 7.67 19.82 -4.14
C LEU A 134 7.31 21.02 -3.25
N ILE A 135 6.18 21.67 -3.53
CA ILE A 135 5.68 22.82 -2.75
C ILE A 135 5.32 22.39 -1.33
N LYS A 136 4.72 21.20 -1.18
CA LYS A 136 4.35 20.60 0.11
C LYS A 136 4.85 19.15 0.16
N PRO A 137 6.14 18.90 0.47
CA PRO A 137 6.75 17.58 0.38
C PRO A 137 6.00 16.50 1.16
N LEU A 138 5.70 16.75 2.43
CA LEU A 138 5.00 15.79 3.27
C LEU A 138 3.59 15.46 2.77
N ALA A 139 2.78 16.47 2.45
CA ALA A 139 1.41 16.25 1.96
C ALA A 139 1.40 15.54 0.60
N THR A 140 2.34 15.89 -0.28
CA THR A 140 2.44 15.32 -1.62
C THR A 140 2.89 13.87 -1.57
N THR A 141 3.99 13.57 -0.85
CA THR A 141 4.46 12.19 -0.68
C THR A 141 3.41 11.33 0.02
N ARG A 142 2.66 11.88 1.00
CA ARG A 142 1.54 11.18 1.63
C ARG A 142 0.46 10.76 0.66
N ARG A 143 0.02 11.66 -0.21
CA ARG A 143 -1.01 11.36 -1.22
C ARG A 143 -0.50 10.39 -2.28
N LEU A 144 0.70 10.60 -2.80
CA LEU A 144 1.27 9.77 -3.88
C LEU A 144 1.71 8.38 -3.38
N GLY A 145 2.15 8.30 -2.14
CA GLY A 145 2.63 7.08 -1.50
C GLY A 145 1.54 6.15 -0.99
N TRP A 146 0.33 6.68 -0.79
CA TRP A 146 -0.77 5.90 -0.25
C TRP A 146 -1.21 4.80 -1.23
N PRO A 147 -1.52 3.58 -0.77
CA PRO A 147 -1.49 3.10 0.62
C PRO A 147 -0.20 2.35 1.01
N LEU A 148 0.82 2.33 0.15
CA LEU A 148 1.99 1.45 0.31
C LEU A 148 3.11 2.03 1.18
N ILE A 149 3.07 3.34 1.46
CA ILE A 149 4.06 4.04 2.27
C ILE A 149 3.49 4.30 3.67
N GLY A 150 4.33 4.16 4.69
CA GLY A 150 4.09 4.63 6.05
C GLY A 150 5.01 5.80 6.40
N TRP A 151 4.56 6.65 7.33
CA TRP A 151 5.29 7.83 7.80
C TRP A 151 5.60 7.71 9.29
N ASN A 152 6.82 8.03 9.68
CA ASN A 152 7.22 8.16 11.07
C ASN A 152 8.16 9.36 11.24
N GLN A 153 7.79 10.33 12.09
CA GLN A 153 8.61 11.50 12.42
C GLN A 153 9.24 12.19 11.19
N GLY A 154 8.46 12.40 10.13
CA GLY A 154 8.92 13.05 8.90
C GLY A 154 9.73 12.17 7.95
N SER A 155 9.95 10.90 8.29
CA SER A 155 10.60 9.91 7.42
C SER A 155 9.60 8.92 6.81
N ILE A 156 9.92 8.39 5.63
CA ILE A 156 9.11 7.40 4.91
C ILE A 156 9.75 6.02 4.88
N ARG A 157 8.91 4.97 4.93
CA ARG A 157 9.24 3.56 4.70
C ARG A 157 8.06 2.86 4.04
N PHE A 158 8.28 1.71 3.40
CA PHE A 158 7.16 0.87 3.00
C PHE A 158 6.37 0.43 4.25
N ILE A 159 5.05 0.46 4.14
CA ILE A 159 4.16 0.18 5.27
C ILE A 159 4.29 -1.28 5.74
N HIS A 160 4.64 -2.19 4.83
CA HIS A 160 4.88 -3.60 5.11
C HIS A 160 6.14 -4.09 4.40
N ALA A 161 6.91 -4.96 5.04
CA ALA A 161 8.14 -5.52 4.46
C ALA A 161 7.92 -6.20 3.08
N PRO A 162 6.85 -6.98 2.85
CA PRO A 162 6.61 -7.64 1.55
C PRO A 162 6.32 -6.69 0.38
N VAL A 163 6.08 -5.40 0.63
CA VAL A 163 5.85 -4.41 -0.44
C VAL A 163 7.09 -4.26 -1.31
N GLN A 164 8.28 -4.32 -0.71
CA GLN A 164 9.54 -4.23 -1.46
C GLN A 164 9.70 -5.41 -2.42
N GLU A 165 9.44 -6.63 -1.95
CA GLU A 165 9.43 -7.84 -2.77
C GLU A 165 8.37 -7.78 -3.87
N PHE A 166 7.17 -7.28 -3.55
CA PHE A 166 6.11 -7.08 -4.52
C PHE A 166 6.54 -6.13 -5.65
N ILE A 167 7.09 -4.95 -5.32
CA ILE A 167 7.50 -3.97 -6.33
C ILE A 167 8.65 -4.50 -7.19
N THR A 168 9.60 -5.23 -6.60
CA THR A 168 10.77 -5.78 -7.31
C THR A 168 10.45 -7.02 -8.14
N SER A 169 9.50 -7.86 -7.72
CA SER A 169 9.05 -9.06 -8.46
C SER A 169 8.09 -8.75 -9.60
N HIS A 170 7.37 -7.63 -9.56
CA HIS A 170 6.40 -7.22 -10.59
C HIS A 170 7.03 -6.43 -11.75
N ASP A 171 8.29 -6.72 -12.09
CA ASP A 171 9.07 -6.08 -13.16
C ASP A 171 8.43 -6.21 -14.57
N SER A 172 7.30 -6.89 -14.70
CA SER A 172 6.55 -7.05 -15.97
C SER A 172 5.06 -6.71 -15.88
N GLY A 173 4.56 -6.27 -14.72
CA GLY A 173 3.14 -5.92 -14.48
C GLY A 173 2.89 -4.43 -14.22
N LEU A 174 3.93 -3.60 -14.23
CA LEU A 174 3.87 -2.15 -14.01
C LEU A 174 3.39 -1.40 -15.27
N VAL A 175 2.25 -1.78 -15.85
CA VAL A 175 1.64 -1.04 -16.98
C VAL A 175 1.29 0.42 -16.59
N ALA A 176 1.15 0.72 -15.30
CA ALA A 176 0.98 2.09 -14.79
C ALA A 176 2.29 2.86 -14.54
N ILE A 177 3.44 2.19 -14.58
CA ILE A 177 4.76 2.69 -14.19
C ILE A 177 5.80 2.02 -15.11
N ASP A 178 5.83 2.39 -16.39
CA ASP A 178 6.74 1.81 -17.39
C ASP A 178 8.22 1.94 -16.98
N LEU A 179 8.81 0.93 -16.32
CA LEU A 179 10.19 0.97 -15.84
C LEU A 179 11.24 1.13 -16.94
N THR A 180 10.86 0.93 -18.21
CA THR A 180 11.72 1.05 -19.39
C THR A 180 11.65 2.42 -20.07
N ALA A 181 10.70 3.28 -19.69
CA ALA A 181 10.66 4.65 -20.19
C ALA A 181 11.92 5.41 -19.73
N PRO A 182 12.67 6.05 -20.66
CA PRO A 182 13.79 6.89 -20.30
C PRO A 182 13.33 8.07 -19.44
N ILE A 183 14.18 8.45 -18.47
CA ILE A 183 13.99 9.59 -17.55
C ILE A 183 13.96 10.91 -18.33
#